data_AF-A0A4Q4W9N9-F1
#
_entry.id   AF-A0A4Q4W9N9-F1
#
_cell.length_a   1.000
_cell.length_b   1.000
_cell.length_c   1.000
_cell.angle_alpha   90.00
_cell.angle_beta   90.00
_cell.angle_gamma   90.00
#
_symmetry.space_group_name_H-M   'P 1'
#
loop_
_entity.id
_entity.type
_entity.pdbx_description
1 polymer ?
#
loop_
_entity_poly.entity_id
_entity_poly.type
_entity_poly.pdbx_seq_one_letter_code
_entity_poly.pdbx_strand_id
1 'polypeptide(L)'
;MVRLLISPLGTSLTVRRWKMSVQSFIAKLRSFSFSISALVIWLALLPYTSAVSVASLGRWARNETDEFHWVATWTSMPQLVEPHNLPPEPFTSTSIFQDATLRQTLHMSIGTDRIRLQISNTFGESELPISAASIALPTGGQAGVGDIDTEQLMGLTFNGSPSITIPVGEVVYTDPIDFKINPQSMITVNLYFEAGQSGTSVTGHPGSRTTSWMQQGNYLNESSITEASVAHWYFLSAVEAWAPRTTSALVVLGDSITDGRGSDDNANNRWPDLVLAKMQGNGLTNIALCNQAAGGNAVLTGGLGPPLMERYQRDLLKTAGVKYALIFEGVNDIGVAPTDPATQEQIGNGLISAFKTIASDAKAAGLKVFAATIMPFSGEGQAYSDPTREQTRQMVNKWILGGGEGSFDTVIDFASIVADASDPTILAAEYDGGDHLHPNVAGYQAVADAFPLDIFKASDATVAPKYRRKKIRGFLPSEEIKMTP
;
A
#
# COMPACT_ATOMS: atom_id res chain seq x y z
N MET A 1 41.93 -30.83 40.91
CA MET A 1 43.31 -30.97 41.45
C MET A 1 44.04 -29.67 41.12
N VAL A 2 44.95 -29.21 41.99
CA VAL A 2 45.60 -27.87 41.94
C VAL A 2 44.66 -26.69 42.26
N ARG A 3 45.22 -25.64 42.87
CA ARG A 3 44.55 -24.64 43.71
C ARG A 3 45.35 -23.33 43.67
N LEU A 4 44.66 -22.17 43.71
CA LEU A 4 45.14 -20.82 44.08
C LEU A 4 46.29 -20.18 43.28
N LEU A 5 46.08 -18.92 42.87
CA LEU A 5 46.68 -17.77 43.57
C LEU A 5 45.90 -16.46 43.30
N ILE A 6 45.97 -15.54 44.26
CA ILE A 6 45.27 -14.24 44.35
C ILE A 6 46.38 -13.16 44.34
N SER A 7 46.27 -12.03 43.65
CA SER A 7 45.75 -10.75 44.18
C SER A 7 46.02 -9.59 43.17
N PRO A 8 45.48 -8.36 43.37
CA PRO A 8 45.27 -7.40 42.28
C PRO A 8 46.26 -6.22 42.24
N LEU A 9 46.27 -5.50 41.10
CA LEU A 9 46.68 -4.10 40.99
C LEU A 9 45.64 -3.33 40.17
N GLY A 10 45.11 -2.24 40.71
CA GLY A 10 44.10 -1.41 40.06
C GLY A 10 44.72 -0.22 39.31
N THR A 11 44.02 0.27 38.29
CA THR A 11 44.26 1.58 37.68
C THR A 11 42.95 2.35 37.55
N SER A 12 42.98 3.61 37.99
CA SER A 12 41.84 4.52 37.98
C SER A 12 41.63 5.12 36.58
N LEU A 13 40.45 4.94 36.00
CA LEU A 13 40.02 5.63 34.77
C LEU A 13 38.93 6.67 35.11
N THR A 14 39.31 7.94 34.98
CA THR A 14 38.51 9.08 35.44
C THR A 14 37.41 9.44 34.43
N VAL A 15 36.15 9.20 34.78
CA VAL A 15 35.00 9.57 33.93
C VAL A 15 34.80 11.10 33.94
N ARG A 16 35.17 11.77 32.84
CA ARG A 16 34.82 13.19 32.62
C ARG A 16 33.41 13.33 32.06
N ARG A 17 32.48 13.68 32.95
CA ARG A 17 31.11 14.12 32.63
C ARG A 17 31.15 15.45 31.87
N TRP A 18 30.65 15.49 30.63
CA TRP A 18 30.34 16.75 29.96
C TRP A 18 28.98 17.27 30.43
N LYS A 19 28.97 18.37 31.17
CA LYS A 19 27.80 19.23 31.37
C LYS A 19 28.00 20.48 30.50
N MET A 20 27.25 20.60 29.41
CA MET A 20 27.06 21.90 28.75
C MET A 20 25.87 22.61 29.39
N SER A 21 26.14 23.76 30.01
CA SER A 21 25.11 24.62 30.61
C SER A 21 24.57 25.62 29.61
N VAL A 22 23.25 25.85 29.66
CA VAL A 22 22.53 26.86 28.88
C VAL A 22 23.01 28.27 29.23
N GLN A 23 23.96 28.83 28.48
CA GLN A 23 24.36 30.24 28.62
C GLN A 23 25.02 30.90 27.39
N SER A 24 24.76 30.39 26.17
CA SER A 24 25.28 30.98 24.91
C SER A 24 24.19 31.49 23.94
N PHE A 25 22.92 31.53 24.36
CA PHE A 25 21.79 31.87 23.47
C PHE A 25 21.27 33.32 23.61
N ILE A 26 22.06 34.26 24.16
CA ILE A 26 21.67 35.67 24.31
C ILE A 26 22.81 36.59 23.84
N ALA A 27 23.06 36.62 22.53
CA ALA A 27 24.00 37.57 21.91
C ALA A 27 23.78 37.81 20.39
N LYS A 28 22.52 37.99 19.94
CA LYS A 28 22.24 38.40 18.54
C LYS A 28 20.82 38.98 18.33
N LEU A 29 20.45 40.03 19.08
CA LEU A 29 19.13 40.67 18.94
C LEU A 29 19.09 42.17 19.34
N ARG A 30 19.99 42.95 18.72
CA ARG A 30 19.93 44.42 18.52
C ARG A 30 20.70 44.66 17.21
N SER A 31 20.32 45.51 16.26
CA SER A 31 19.33 46.60 16.26
C SER A 31 18.97 46.96 14.81
N PHE A 32 17.70 47.24 14.51
CA PHE A 32 17.33 48.19 13.44
C PHE A 32 15.94 48.76 13.73
N SER A 33 15.91 50.05 14.06
CA SER A 33 14.69 50.84 14.20
C SER A 33 14.72 51.92 13.14
N PHE A 34 13.67 52.07 12.34
CA PHE A 34 13.35 53.37 11.74
C PHE A 34 11.84 53.51 11.51
N SER A 35 11.34 54.72 11.75
CA SER A 35 9.91 55.01 11.87
C SER A 35 9.27 55.52 10.58
N ILE A 36 7.94 55.43 10.58
CA ILE A 36 6.99 55.87 9.53
C ILE A 36 7.08 57.39 9.26
N SER A 37 6.89 57.78 7.98
CA SER A 37 6.56 59.15 7.55
C SER A 37 5.54 59.20 6.41
N ALA A 38 4.73 60.26 6.42
CA ALA A 38 3.62 60.61 5.50
C ALA A 38 4.07 61.57 4.38
N LEU A 39 3.36 61.86 3.26
CA LEU A 39 2.18 61.32 2.53
C LEU A 39 2.04 62.21 1.24
N VAL A 40 1.07 61.96 0.33
CA VAL A 40 0.52 62.89 -0.71
C VAL A 40 1.43 63.13 -1.97
N ILE A 41 0.99 63.33 -3.24
CA ILE A 41 -0.14 62.87 -4.09
C ILE A 41 0.00 63.43 -5.56
N TRP A 42 -0.39 62.67 -6.62
CA TRP A 42 -0.67 63.08 -8.04
C TRP A 42 0.54 63.63 -8.90
N LEU A 43 0.65 63.57 -10.26
CA LEU A 43 -0.22 63.12 -11.38
C LEU A 43 0.56 62.89 -12.72
N ALA A 44 0.03 62.00 -13.59
CA ALA A 44 -0.05 62.09 -15.08
C ALA A 44 1.20 62.14 -16.02
N LEU A 45 1.36 61.15 -16.92
CA LEU A 45 0.99 61.17 -18.36
C LEU A 45 1.79 60.17 -19.26
N LEU A 46 1.00 59.31 -19.93
CA LEU A 46 1.19 58.62 -21.23
C LEU A 46 2.15 57.41 -21.39
N PRO A 47 1.71 56.36 -22.15
CA PRO A 47 2.47 55.12 -22.38
C PRO A 47 3.05 55.02 -23.80
N TYR A 48 4.14 54.25 -23.98
CA TYR A 48 4.55 53.76 -25.30
C TYR A 48 5.25 52.39 -25.22
N THR A 49 4.80 51.48 -26.10
CA THR A 49 5.38 50.18 -26.50
C THR A 49 5.54 49.10 -25.39
N SER A 50 5.35 47.79 -25.63
CA SER A 50 5.13 47.06 -26.88
C SER A 50 4.03 46.01 -26.71
N ALA A 51 3.10 45.89 -27.66
CA ALA A 51 2.15 44.78 -27.68
C ALA A 51 2.81 43.51 -28.22
N VAL A 52 3.28 42.64 -27.32
CA VAL A 52 3.56 41.25 -27.69
C VAL A 52 2.22 40.55 -27.94
N SER A 53 2.03 39.99 -29.13
CA SER A 53 0.82 39.22 -29.43
C SER A 53 0.80 37.94 -28.61
N VAL A 54 0.01 37.93 -27.52
CA VAL A 54 -0.35 36.72 -26.77
C VAL A 54 -1.42 35.96 -27.55
N ALA A 55 -1.05 35.46 -28.73
CA ALA A 55 -1.92 34.81 -29.70
C ALA A 55 -1.45 33.38 -30.02
N SER A 56 -1.32 32.55 -28.97
CA SER A 56 -1.15 31.08 -29.12
C SER A 56 -1.31 30.27 -27.82
N LEU A 57 -1.27 30.87 -26.63
CA LEU A 57 -1.47 30.15 -25.34
C LEU A 57 -2.90 29.62 -25.10
N GLY A 58 -3.87 29.96 -25.97
CA GLY A 58 -5.30 29.66 -25.82
C GLY A 58 -5.74 28.24 -26.18
N ARG A 59 -4.99 27.18 -25.83
CA ARG A 59 -5.42 25.78 -26.06
C ARG A 59 -5.15 24.75 -24.96
N TRP A 60 -4.42 25.11 -23.90
CA TRP A 60 -4.07 24.18 -22.81
C TRP A 60 -4.79 24.43 -21.49
N ALA A 61 -5.52 25.54 -21.37
CA ALA A 61 -6.59 25.69 -20.38
C ALA A 61 -7.89 25.07 -20.95
N ARG A 62 -7.91 23.74 -21.13
CA ARG A 62 -9.19 23.04 -20.92
C ARG A 62 -9.49 23.21 -19.45
N ASN A 63 -10.64 23.81 -19.12
CA ASN A 63 -11.07 23.99 -17.74
C ASN A 63 -10.83 22.69 -16.95
N GLU A 64 -10.19 22.79 -15.79
CA GLU A 64 -10.43 21.84 -14.71
C GLU A 64 -11.90 22.02 -14.31
N THR A 65 -12.78 21.36 -15.07
CA THR A 65 -14.21 21.39 -14.84
C THR A 65 -14.49 20.73 -13.50
N ASP A 66 -15.50 21.24 -12.80
CA ASP A 66 -16.03 20.69 -11.53
C ASP A 66 -16.62 19.27 -11.66
N GLU A 67 -16.28 18.54 -12.72
CA GLU A 67 -16.79 17.24 -13.13
C GLU A 67 -15.79 16.11 -12.89
N PHE A 68 -14.49 16.40 -12.73
CA PHE A 68 -13.42 15.40 -12.56
C PHE A 68 -12.56 15.65 -11.31
N HIS A 69 -11.91 14.58 -10.82
CA HIS A 69 -10.93 14.62 -9.74
C HIS A 69 -9.91 13.48 -9.85
N TRP A 70 -8.86 13.51 -9.02
CA TRP A 70 -7.92 12.40 -8.87
C TRP A 70 -8.51 11.29 -7.98
N VAL A 71 -8.41 10.05 -8.45
CA VAL A 71 -8.77 8.83 -7.71
C VAL A 71 -7.61 7.85 -7.79
N ALA A 72 -7.12 7.33 -6.67
CA ALA A 72 -6.12 6.27 -6.69
C ALA A 72 -6.68 5.03 -7.41
N THR A 73 -5.97 4.55 -8.44
CA THR A 73 -6.31 3.35 -9.22
C THR A 73 -5.37 2.18 -8.91
N TRP A 74 -4.22 2.45 -8.30
CA TRP A 74 -3.31 1.46 -7.72
C TRP A 74 -2.57 2.10 -6.54
N THR A 75 -2.24 1.29 -5.54
CA THR A 75 -1.43 1.66 -4.37
C THR A 75 -0.55 0.50 -3.95
N SER A 76 0.55 0.80 -3.27
CA SER A 76 1.28 -0.16 -2.44
C SER A 76 1.73 0.51 -1.16
N MET A 77 1.53 -0.16 -0.02
CA MET A 77 1.92 0.36 1.30
C MET A 77 3.45 0.57 1.33
N PRO A 78 3.95 1.81 1.48
CA PRO A 78 5.38 2.07 1.50
C PRO A 78 5.96 1.76 2.88
N GLN A 79 7.04 0.97 2.88
CA GLN A 79 7.83 0.64 4.06
C GLN A 79 9.33 0.78 3.78
N LEU A 80 10.13 0.77 4.85
CA LEU A 80 11.57 0.52 4.76
C LEU A 80 11.79 -0.91 4.28
N VAL A 81 12.59 -1.09 3.23
CA VAL A 81 12.92 -2.42 2.71
C VAL A 81 13.89 -3.13 3.66
N GLU A 82 13.55 -4.34 4.11
CA GLU A 82 14.44 -5.15 4.93
C GLU A 82 15.66 -5.64 4.13
N PRO A 83 16.84 -5.86 4.76
CA PRO A 83 18.06 -6.22 4.03
C PRO A 83 18.00 -7.44 3.11
N HIS A 84 17.06 -8.37 3.34
CA HIS A 84 16.85 -9.57 2.52
C HIS A 84 15.88 -9.35 1.34
N ASN A 85 15.19 -8.21 1.30
CA ASN A 85 14.27 -7.78 0.24
C ASN A 85 14.88 -6.64 -0.61
N LEU A 86 16.13 -6.25 -0.34
CA LEU A 86 16.90 -5.36 -1.20
C LEU A 86 17.12 -6.00 -2.58
N PRO A 87 17.34 -5.19 -3.63
CA PRO A 87 17.72 -5.71 -4.94
C PRO A 87 18.95 -6.63 -4.84
N PRO A 88 19.05 -7.70 -5.64
CA PRO A 88 20.24 -8.54 -5.68
C PRO A 88 21.44 -7.77 -6.25
N GLU A 89 22.65 -8.24 -5.96
CA GLU A 89 23.86 -7.84 -6.70
C GLU A 89 23.65 -8.01 -8.22
N PRO A 90 24.09 -7.06 -9.07
CA PRO A 90 24.89 -5.86 -8.76
C PRO A 90 24.06 -4.60 -8.40
N PHE A 91 22.75 -4.73 -8.18
CA PHE A 91 21.82 -3.60 -7.98
C PHE A 91 21.75 -3.09 -6.53
N THR A 92 22.49 -3.72 -5.62
CA THR A 92 22.73 -3.24 -4.25
C THR A 92 24.23 -3.20 -4.00
N SER A 93 24.73 -2.15 -3.35
CA SER A 93 26.13 -2.09 -2.87
C SER A 93 26.29 -0.95 -1.85
N THR A 94 27.15 0.04 -2.11
CA THR A 94 27.15 1.34 -1.41
C THR A 94 26.00 2.25 -1.85
N SER A 95 25.40 1.95 -3.01
CA SER A 95 24.20 2.61 -3.53
C SER A 95 23.25 1.57 -4.11
N ILE A 96 21.94 1.82 -3.99
CA ILE A 96 20.89 1.02 -4.62
C ILE A 96 20.62 1.52 -6.05
N PHE A 97 20.53 0.60 -7.01
CA PHE A 97 20.34 0.84 -8.45
C PHE A 97 21.33 1.82 -9.11
N GLN A 98 22.59 1.90 -8.65
CA GLN A 98 23.58 2.74 -9.32
C GLN A 98 23.83 2.30 -10.76
N ASP A 99 23.78 3.24 -11.71
CA ASP A 99 23.80 3.02 -13.16
C ASP A 99 22.87 1.85 -13.56
N ALA A 100 21.59 1.94 -13.18
CA ALA A 100 20.62 0.90 -13.48
C ALA A 100 19.23 1.41 -13.79
N THR A 101 18.53 0.65 -14.62
CA THR A 101 17.10 0.77 -14.91
C THR A 101 16.32 -0.27 -14.13
N LEU A 102 15.32 0.18 -13.37
CA LEU A 102 14.31 -0.65 -12.70
C LEU A 102 12.99 -0.57 -13.49
N ARG A 103 12.44 -1.73 -13.87
CA ARG A 103 11.18 -1.88 -14.62
C ARG A 103 10.16 -2.61 -13.76
N GLN A 104 9.02 -1.99 -13.50
CA GLN A 104 8.02 -2.46 -12.54
C GLN A 104 6.65 -2.55 -13.21
N THR A 105 5.93 -3.67 -13.03
CA THR A 105 4.57 -3.83 -13.56
C THR A 105 3.53 -3.58 -12.47
N LEU A 106 2.46 -2.84 -12.79
CA LEU A 106 1.40 -2.44 -11.85
C LEU A 106 0.01 -2.79 -12.41
N HIS A 107 -0.88 -3.36 -11.59
CA HIS A 107 -2.26 -3.71 -11.96
C HIS A 107 -3.22 -2.55 -11.70
N MET A 108 -3.80 -1.97 -12.75
CA MET A 108 -4.70 -0.80 -12.62
C MET A 108 -6.13 -1.22 -12.29
N SER A 109 -6.74 -0.61 -11.27
CA SER A 109 -8.10 -0.94 -10.86
C SER A 109 -9.18 -0.39 -11.80
N ILE A 110 -9.20 0.93 -11.99
CA ILE A 110 -10.10 1.64 -12.90
C ILE A 110 -9.34 2.19 -14.11
N GLY A 111 -10.03 2.27 -15.24
CA GLY A 111 -9.52 2.89 -16.46
C GLY A 111 -9.67 4.42 -16.46
N THR A 112 -8.85 5.08 -17.27
CA THR A 112 -8.90 6.53 -17.57
C THR A 112 -8.05 6.83 -18.81
N ASP A 113 -8.20 8.02 -19.37
CA ASP A 113 -7.33 8.56 -20.42
C ASP A 113 -6.18 9.43 -19.87
N ARG A 114 -6.11 9.69 -18.56
CA ARG A 114 -5.08 10.55 -17.94
C ARG A 114 -4.71 10.13 -16.52
N ILE A 115 -3.40 9.98 -16.25
CA ILE A 115 -2.88 9.53 -14.95
C ILE A 115 -1.75 10.44 -14.41
N ARG A 116 -1.43 10.27 -13.13
CA ARG A 116 -0.17 10.71 -12.51
C ARG A 116 0.34 9.64 -11.54
N LEU A 117 1.66 9.55 -11.37
CA LEU A 117 2.28 8.54 -10.51
C LEU A 117 2.88 9.20 -9.26
N GLN A 118 2.81 8.52 -8.13
CA GLN A 118 3.40 8.95 -6.87
C GLN A 118 4.68 8.15 -6.59
N ILE A 119 5.78 8.85 -6.35
CA ILE A 119 7.09 8.27 -6.02
C ILE A 119 7.52 8.75 -4.63
N SER A 120 7.90 7.81 -3.76
CA SER A 120 8.15 8.02 -2.35
C SER A 120 9.62 7.74 -1.99
N ASN A 121 10.19 8.66 -1.21
CA ASN A 121 11.44 8.48 -0.48
C ASN A 121 11.20 8.54 1.04
N THR A 122 9.99 8.15 1.49
CA THR A 122 9.53 8.32 2.89
C THR A 122 10.40 7.60 3.92
N PHE A 123 11.02 6.49 3.54
CA PHE A 123 11.90 5.67 4.39
C PHE A 123 13.37 5.69 3.97
N GLY A 124 13.74 6.50 2.97
CA GLY A 124 15.14 6.62 2.56
C GLY A 124 15.95 7.49 3.53
N GLU A 125 17.20 7.12 3.78
CA GLU A 125 18.14 7.91 4.61
C GLU A 125 19.07 8.83 3.78
N SER A 126 18.89 8.83 2.45
CA SER A 126 19.58 9.72 1.51
C SER A 126 18.59 10.24 0.45
N GLU A 127 19.00 11.27 -0.31
CA GLU A 127 18.22 11.75 -1.45
C GLU A 127 18.09 10.65 -2.52
N LEU A 128 16.95 10.61 -3.20
CA LEU A 128 16.64 9.66 -4.28
C LEU A 128 16.72 10.36 -5.65
N PRO A 129 17.85 10.26 -6.39
CA PRO A 129 18.02 10.89 -7.69
C PRO A 129 17.48 10.00 -8.82
N ILE A 130 16.39 10.43 -9.45
CA ILE A 130 15.83 9.81 -10.65
C ILE A 130 16.34 10.57 -11.87
N SER A 131 17.24 9.95 -12.62
CA SER A 131 17.87 10.57 -13.80
C SER A 131 16.94 10.65 -15.00
N ALA A 132 16.05 9.67 -15.16
CA ALA A 132 14.93 9.71 -16.09
C ALA A 132 13.90 8.61 -15.76
N ALA A 133 12.68 8.74 -16.26
CA ALA A 133 11.62 7.75 -16.08
C ALA A 133 10.71 7.65 -17.31
N SER A 134 10.10 6.48 -17.53
CA SER A 134 9.13 6.25 -18.61
C SER A 134 7.98 5.34 -18.18
N ILE A 135 6.89 5.36 -18.95
CA ILE A 135 5.78 4.42 -18.86
C ILE A 135 5.54 3.76 -20.21
N ALA A 136 5.13 2.50 -20.20
CA ALA A 136 4.69 1.74 -21.37
C ALA A 136 3.60 0.72 -20.95
N LEU A 137 3.07 -0.03 -21.93
CA LEU A 137 2.30 -1.24 -21.66
C LEU A 137 3.24 -2.45 -21.67
N PRO A 138 3.09 -3.45 -20.78
CA PRO A 138 3.83 -4.71 -20.88
C PRO A 138 3.39 -5.52 -22.09
N THR A 139 4.32 -6.27 -22.67
CA THR A 139 4.04 -7.14 -23.82
C THR A 139 2.95 -8.15 -23.48
N GLY A 140 1.93 -8.22 -24.35
CA GLY A 140 0.75 -9.08 -24.14
C GLY A 140 -0.13 -8.69 -22.95
N GLY A 141 0.07 -7.51 -22.33
CA GLY A 141 -0.67 -7.04 -21.16
C GLY A 141 -0.41 -7.87 -19.89
N GLN A 142 0.66 -8.65 -19.85
CA GLN A 142 0.95 -9.58 -18.75
C GLN A 142 1.59 -8.87 -17.55
N ALA A 143 1.33 -9.36 -16.34
CA ALA A 143 2.02 -8.87 -15.16
C ALA A 143 3.44 -9.46 -15.07
N GLY A 144 4.40 -8.64 -14.63
CA GLY A 144 5.75 -9.09 -14.27
C GLY A 144 6.64 -9.51 -15.44
N VAL A 145 6.30 -9.18 -16.68
CA VAL A 145 7.19 -9.41 -17.83
C VAL A 145 8.23 -8.29 -17.94
N GLY A 146 9.45 -8.64 -18.36
CA GLY A 146 10.52 -7.68 -18.65
C GLY A 146 10.32 -6.91 -19.97
N ASP A 147 9.37 -7.36 -20.80
CA ASP A 147 9.12 -6.85 -22.15
C ASP A 147 8.02 -5.79 -22.19
N ILE A 148 8.18 -4.76 -23.02
CA ILE A 148 7.24 -3.64 -23.19
C ILE A 148 6.92 -3.34 -24.65
N ASP A 149 5.72 -2.82 -24.88
CA ASP A 149 5.33 -2.14 -26.12
C ASP A 149 6.00 -0.75 -26.19
N THR A 150 6.98 -0.60 -27.08
CA THR A 150 7.70 0.66 -27.27
C THR A 150 6.98 1.66 -28.17
N GLU A 151 5.92 1.27 -28.90
CA GLU A 151 5.11 2.19 -29.72
C GLU A 151 4.29 3.15 -28.85
N GLN A 152 3.92 2.72 -27.64
CA GLN A 152 3.14 3.49 -26.67
C GLN A 152 3.98 4.05 -25.51
N LEU A 153 5.32 4.02 -25.64
CA LEU A 153 6.22 4.50 -24.60
C LEU A 153 6.15 6.03 -24.46
N MET A 154 5.99 6.50 -23.22
CA MET A 154 6.02 7.93 -22.88
C MET A 154 7.04 8.21 -21.78
N GLY A 155 7.82 9.28 -21.96
CA GLY A 155 8.67 9.82 -20.89
C GLY A 155 7.83 10.47 -19.80
N LEU A 156 8.23 10.29 -18.54
CA LEU A 156 7.63 10.95 -17.38
C LEU A 156 8.43 12.21 -17.04
N THR A 157 7.74 13.25 -16.59
CA THR A 157 8.36 14.51 -16.16
C THR A 157 7.92 14.92 -14.75
N PHE A 158 8.68 15.83 -14.16
CA PHE A 158 8.46 16.40 -12.83
C PHE A 158 8.60 17.92 -12.92
N ASN A 159 7.49 18.66 -12.88
CA ASN A 159 7.44 20.10 -13.12
C ASN A 159 8.14 20.51 -14.45
N GLY A 160 7.93 19.70 -15.50
CA GLY A 160 8.53 19.86 -16.82
C GLY A 160 9.98 19.36 -16.98
N SER A 161 10.62 18.89 -15.90
CA SER A 161 11.96 18.28 -15.95
C SER A 161 11.87 16.77 -16.23
N PRO A 162 12.74 16.16 -17.06
CA PRO A 162 12.80 14.70 -17.21
C PRO A 162 13.41 13.99 -15.99
N SER A 163 14.05 14.73 -15.08
CA SER A 163 14.74 14.21 -13.89
C SER A 163 14.32 14.95 -12.62
N ILE A 164 14.47 14.29 -11.46
CA ILE A 164 14.21 14.86 -10.15
C ILE A 164 15.11 14.24 -9.07
N THR A 165 15.47 15.01 -8.05
CA THR A 165 16.00 14.49 -6.80
C THR A 165 14.93 14.63 -5.72
N ILE A 166 14.50 13.51 -5.14
CA ILE A 166 13.48 13.48 -4.08
C ILE A 166 14.18 13.54 -2.72
N PRO A 167 13.92 14.55 -1.87
CA PRO A 167 14.54 14.65 -0.55
C PRO A 167 14.18 13.48 0.38
N VAL A 168 14.96 13.31 1.45
CA VAL A 168 14.70 12.34 2.53
C VAL A 168 13.32 12.59 3.15
N GLY A 169 12.50 11.53 3.27
CA GLY A 169 11.16 11.59 3.88
C GLY A 169 10.05 12.03 2.92
N GLU A 170 10.39 12.61 1.78
CA GLU A 170 9.43 13.27 0.88
C GLU A 170 8.75 12.33 -0.12
N VAL A 171 7.68 12.83 -0.72
CA VAL A 171 6.89 12.16 -1.76
C VAL A 171 6.59 13.15 -2.87
N VAL A 172 6.79 12.74 -4.12
CA VAL A 172 6.52 13.57 -5.31
C VAL A 172 5.49 12.92 -6.21
N TYR A 173 4.86 13.73 -7.05
CA TYR A 173 4.09 13.25 -8.19
C TYR A 173 4.86 13.54 -9.49
N THR A 174 4.67 12.68 -10.49
CA THR A 174 4.93 13.07 -11.88
C THR A 174 3.96 14.17 -12.31
N ASP A 175 4.31 14.89 -13.36
CA ASP A 175 3.34 15.68 -14.10
C ASP A 175 2.23 14.74 -14.65
N PRO A 176 0.98 15.22 -14.77
CA PRO A 176 -0.11 14.43 -15.37
C PRO A 176 0.11 14.14 -16.85
N ILE A 177 0.03 12.86 -17.22
CA ILE A 177 0.20 12.38 -18.61
C ILE A 177 -1.13 11.89 -19.18
N ASP A 178 -1.37 12.19 -20.46
CA ASP A 178 -2.54 11.69 -21.20
C ASP A 178 -2.22 10.28 -21.74
N PHE A 179 -2.20 9.30 -20.83
CA PHE A 179 -1.90 7.89 -21.10
C PHE A 179 -3.13 7.03 -20.80
N LYS A 180 -3.65 6.34 -21.81
CA LYS A 180 -4.89 5.57 -21.70
C LYS A 180 -4.66 4.21 -21.04
N ILE A 181 -5.34 3.98 -19.92
CA ILE A 181 -5.39 2.70 -19.22
C ILE A 181 -6.82 2.13 -19.24
N ASN A 182 -6.93 0.82 -19.42
CA ASN A 182 -8.21 0.11 -19.31
C ASN A 182 -8.40 -0.39 -17.86
N PRO A 183 -9.63 -0.64 -17.39
CA PRO A 183 -9.82 -1.31 -16.10
C PRO A 183 -9.15 -2.69 -16.12
N GLN A 184 -8.47 -3.06 -15.03
CA GLN A 184 -7.68 -4.30 -14.88
C GLN A 184 -6.51 -4.47 -15.88
N SER A 185 -6.10 -3.42 -16.61
CA SER A 185 -4.89 -3.51 -17.44
C SER A 185 -3.62 -3.33 -16.61
N MET A 186 -2.55 -3.98 -17.04
CA MET A 186 -1.21 -3.72 -16.53
C MET A 186 -0.60 -2.47 -17.18
N ILE A 187 0.20 -1.72 -16.42
CA ILE A 187 1.16 -0.75 -16.95
C ILE A 187 2.57 -1.10 -16.48
N THR A 188 3.58 -0.69 -17.25
CA THR A 188 4.99 -0.85 -16.88
C THR A 188 5.62 0.52 -16.67
N VAL A 189 6.26 0.72 -15.52
CA VAL A 189 6.97 1.95 -15.15
C VAL A 189 8.46 1.65 -15.10
N ASN A 190 9.26 2.45 -15.80
CA ASN A 190 10.71 2.39 -15.76
C ASN A 190 11.27 3.60 -15.00
N LEU A 191 12.23 3.35 -14.12
CA LEU A 191 13.02 4.36 -13.41
C LEU A 191 14.51 4.11 -13.67
N TYR A 192 15.24 5.11 -14.15
CA TYR A 192 16.69 5.04 -14.34
C TYR A 192 17.42 5.92 -13.32
N PHE A 193 18.42 5.35 -12.66
CA PHE A 193 19.19 6.00 -11.60
C PHE A 193 20.68 5.97 -11.98
N GLU A 194 21.21 7.06 -12.55
CA GLU A 194 22.63 7.13 -12.94
C GLU A 194 23.55 7.07 -11.71
N ALA A 195 23.20 7.80 -10.64
CA ALA A 195 23.95 7.81 -9.39
C ALA A 195 23.54 6.71 -8.39
N GLY A 196 22.34 6.14 -8.56
CA GLY A 196 21.67 5.33 -7.53
C GLY A 196 21.28 6.14 -6.28
N GLN A 197 20.53 5.51 -5.37
CA GLN A 197 20.30 6.07 -4.03
C GLN A 197 21.42 5.61 -3.09
N SER A 198 22.05 6.55 -2.36
CA SER A 198 23.18 6.22 -1.48
C SER A 198 22.75 5.45 -0.23
N GLY A 199 23.55 4.48 0.19
CA GLY A 199 23.22 3.59 1.32
C GLY A 199 22.29 2.44 0.91
N THR A 200 21.68 1.79 1.90
CA THR A 200 20.78 0.65 1.71
C THR A 200 19.38 0.86 2.31
N SER A 201 19.16 1.94 3.05
CA SER A 201 17.85 2.32 3.57
C SER A 201 17.04 2.97 2.46
N VAL A 202 16.10 2.21 1.87
CA VAL A 202 15.27 2.62 0.72
C VAL A 202 13.79 2.34 0.95
N THR A 203 12.95 3.11 0.25
CA THR A 203 11.48 2.92 0.29
C THR A 203 11.05 1.88 -0.73
N GLY A 204 10.21 0.94 -0.32
CA GLY A 204 9.62 -0.03 -1.23
C GLY A 204 8.48 -0.80 -0.60
N HIS A 205 8.08 -1.85 -1.30
CA HIS A 205 7.04 -2.77 -0.93
C HIS A 205 7.48 -4.19 -1.37
N PRO A 206 8.15 -4.93 -0.48
CA PRO A 206 8.57 -6.31 -0.74
C PRO A 206 7.42 -7.25 -1.07
N GLY A 207 6.21 -6.89 -0.65
CA GLY A 207 5.01 -7.69 -0.80
C GLY A 207 4.37 -7.71 -2.20
N SER A 208 5.05 -7.30 -3.27
CA SER A 208 4.35 -7.05 -4.54
C SER A 208 3.63 -8.26 -5.14
N ARG A 209 4.18 -9.49 -4.98
CA ARG A 209 3.79 -10.69 -5.77
C ARG A 209 3.79 -10.42 -7.29
N THR A 210 4.61 -9.46 -7.72
CA THR A 210 4.71 -9.01 -9.10
C THR A 210 6.17 -8.78 -9.41
N THR A 211 6.68 -9.46 -10.44
CA THR A 211 8.08 -9.41 -10.82
C THR A 211 8.44 -8.02 -11.36
N SER A 212 9.39 -7.36 -10.69
CA SER A 212 10.13 -6.22 -11.22
C SER A 212 11.45 -6.72 -11.80
N TRP A 213 11.92 -6.05 -12.84
CA TRP A 213 13.14 -6.39 -13.57
C TRP A 213 14.17 -5.27 -13.46
N MET A 214 15.45 -5.63 -13.57
CA MET A 214 16.58 -4.73 -13.44
C MET A 214 17.63 -4.99 -14.51
N GLN A 215 18.30 -3.93 -14.94
CA GLN A 215 19.33 -3.94 -15.97
C GLN A 215 20.33 -2.81 -15.72
N GLN A 216 21.63 -3.09 -15.78
CA GLN A 216 22.67 -2.06 -15.72
C GLN A 216 22.60 -1.16 -16.96
N GLY A 217 22.79 0.15 -16.77
CA GLY A 217 22.66 1.19 -17.79
C GLY A 217 21.25 1.76 -17.94
N ASN A 218 21.12 2.71 -18.87
CA ASN A 218 19.85 3.33 -19.25
C ASN A 218 19.14 2.50 -20.34
N TYR A 219 18.17 1.70 -19.93
CA TYR A 219 17.34 0.83 -20.77
C TYR A 219 15.87 1.32 -20.82
N LEU A 220 15.63 2.61 -20.56
CA LEU A 220 14.27 3.17 -20.52
C LEU A 220 13.47 2.94 -21.80
N ASN A 221 14.15 2.93 -22.96
CA ASN A 221 13.54 2.78 -24.30
C ASN A 221 13.64 1.37 -24.87
N GLU A 222 14.28 0.43 -24.16
CA GLU A 222 14.54 -0.91 -24.69
C GLU A 222 13.33 -1.82 -24.50
N SER A 223 12.95 -2.51 -25.58
CA SER A 223 11.76 -3.36 -25.63
C SER A 223 11.78 -4.54 -24.64
N SER A 224 12.96 -4.93 -24.15
CA SER A 224 13.18 -6.04 -23.22
C SER A 224 14.32 -5.71 -22.25
N ILE A 225 14.22 -6.20 -21.01
CA ILE A 225 15.35 -6.29 -20.08
C ILE A 225 15.30 -7.62 -19.32
N THR A 226 16.47 -8.20 -19.02
CA THR A 226 16.53 -9.61 -18.54
C THR A 226 17.63 -9.89 -17.50
N GLU A 227 18.44 -8.93 -17.08
CA GLU A 227 19.63 -9.20 -16.26
C GLU A 227 19.31 -9.74 -14.85
N ALA A 228 18.38 -9.11 -14.13
CA ALA A 228 17.87 -9.63 -12.86
C ALA A 228 16.39 -9.31 -12.65
N SER A 229 15.78 -10.02 -11.70
CA SER A 229 14.36 -9.85 -11.36
C SER A 229 14.05 -10.23 -9.91
N VAL A 230 13.10 -9.55 -9.28
CA VAL A 230 12.57 -9.88 -7.93
C VAL A 230 11.07 -9.61 -7.85
N ALA A 231 10.35 -10.31 -6.98
CA ALA A 231 8.92 -10.08 -6.72
C ALA A 231 8.68 -8.95 -5.70
N HIS A 232 9.26 -7.77 -5.97
CA HIS A 232 9.18 -6.58 -5.10
C HIS A 232 8.89 -5.32 -5.91
N TRP A 233 8.25 -4.32 -5.30
CA TRP A 233 8.19 -2.95 -5.83
C TRP A 233 9.11 -2.02 -5.02
N TYR A 234 9.68 -1.01 -5.67
CA TYR A 234 10.52 0.02 -5.05
C TYR A 234 10.07 1.41 -5.48
N PHE A 235 10.09 2.36 -4.53
CA PHE A 235 9.77 3.79 -4.66
C PHE A 235 8.36 4.17 -5.13
N LEU A 236 7.69 3.38 -5.96
CA LEU A 236 6.30 3.65 -6.39
C LEU A 236 5.35 3.37 -5.22
N SER A 237 4.41 4.28 -4.96
CA SER A 237 3.44 4.15 -3.86
C SER A 237 1.98 4.34 -4.27
N ALA A 238 1.71 5.07 -5.36
CA ALA A 238 0.38 5.17 -5.95
C ALA A 238 0.40 5.50 -7.45
N VAL A 239 -0.68 5.13 -8.14
CA VAL A 239 -1.06 5.68 -9.45
C VAL A 239 -2.45 6.25 -9.30
N GLU A 240 -2.64 7.48 -9.73
CA GLU A 240 -3.92 8.19 -9.66
C GLU A 240 -4.48 8.43 -11.05
N ALA A 241 -5.75 8.07 -11.22
CA ALA A 241 -6.54 8.29 -12.41
C ALA A 241 -7.30 9.61 -12.32
N TRP A 242 -7.29 10.40 -13.38
CA TRP A 242 -8.20 11.54 -13.54
C TRP A 242 -9.56 10.99 -13.95
N ALA A 243 -10.54 11.04 -13.06
CA ALA A 243 -11.82 10.36 -13.23
C ALA A 243 -13.00 11.28 -12.90
N PRO A 244 -14.21 11.01 -13.45
CA PRO A 244 -15.40 11.78 -13.10
C PRO A 244 -15.67 11.77 -11.58
N ARG A 245 -16.28 12.82 -11.02
CA ARG A 245 -16.61 12.90 -9.58
C ARG A 245 -17.53 11.78 -9.06
N THR A 246 -18.20 11.05 -9.96
CA THR A 246 -18.97 9.83 -9.63
C THR A 246 -18.08 8.62 -9.31
N THR A 247 -16.78 8.73 -9.50
CA THR A 247 -15.77 7.70 -9.26
C THR A 247 -15.12 7.89 -7.89
N SER A 248 -14.81 6.80 -7.20
CA SER A 248 -14.18 6.84 -5.87
C SER A 248 -13.24 5.65 -5.65
N ALA A 249 -12.52 5.62 -4.53
CA ALA A 249 -11.69 4.49 -4.12
C ALA A 249 -12.21 3.83 -2.82
N LEU A 250 -12.09 2.50 -2.78
CA LEU A 250 -12.04 1.68 -1.56
C LEU A 250 -10.58 1.47 -1.21
N VAL A 251 -10.15 1.91 -0.02
CA VAL A 251 -8.87 1.53 0.56
C VAL A 251 -9.05 0.34 1.48
N VAL A 252 -8.21 -0.68 1.33
CA VAL A 252 -8.12 -1.81 2.25
C VAL A 252 -6.87 -1.66 3.11
N LEU A 253 -7.07 -1.54 4.42
CA LEU A 253 -6.03 -1.57 5.45
C LEU A 253 -5.92 -3.01 5.97
N GLY A 254 -4.73 -3.60 5.92
CA GLY A 254 -4.54 -4.98 6.35
C GLY A 254 -3.10 -5.49 6.36
N ASP A 255 -2.99 -6.80 6.57
CA ASP A 255 -1.75 -7.54 6.76
C ASP A 255 -1.40 -8.47 5.57
N SER A 256 -0.52 -9.46 5.80
CA SER A 256 -0.07 -10.46 4.82
C SER A 256 -1.19 -11.19 4.08
N ILE A 257 -2.37 -11.34 4.67
CA ILE A 257 -3.54 -11.99 4.06
C ILE A 257 -4.15 -11.10 2.95
N THR A 258 -4.14 -9.78 3.15
CA THR A 258 -4.62 -8.82 2.12
C THR A 258 -3.52 -8.46 1.12
N ASP A 259 -2.29 -8.40 1.59
CA ASP A 259 -1.08 -8.24 0.79
C ASP A 259 -0.91 -9.39 -0.23
N GLY A 260 -1.48 -10.57 0.06
CA GLY A 260 -1.60 -11.70 -0.88
C GLY A 260 -0.60 -12.84 -0.65
N ARG A 261 -0.26 -13.15 0.60
CA ARG A 261 0.61 -14.32 0.89
C ARG A 261 -0.18 -15.58 0.57
N GLY A 262 0.31 -16.46 -0.29
CA GLY A 262 -0.44 -17.64 -0.76
C GLY A 262 -1.23 -17.44 -2.05
N SER A 263 -1.13 -16.25 -2.67
CA SER A 263 -1.46 -16.06 -4.09
C SER A 263 -0.27 -16.44 -4.96
N ASP A 264 -0.48 -16.65 -6.26
CA ASP A 264 0.61 -16.88 -7.21
C ASP A 264 1.23 -15.55 -7.66
N ASP A 265 2.55 -15.52 -7.84
CA ASP A 265 3.24 -14.36 -8.43
C ASP A 265 2.75 -14.11 -9.86
N ASN A 266 2.58 -12.83 -10.20
CA ASN A 266 2.12 -12.33 -11.51
C ASN A 266 0.69 -12.75 -11.93
N ALA A 267 -0.04 -13.52 -11.13
CA ALA A 267 -1.37 -13.99 -11.48
C ALA A 267 -2.50 -13.02 -11.11
N ASN A 268 -2.24 -12.03 -10.24
CA ASN A 268 -3.25 -11.10 -9.68
C ASN A 268 -4.45 -11.86 -9.07
N ASN A 269 -4.17 -12.90 -8.29
CA ASN A 269 -5.17 -13.81 -7.71
C ASN A 269 -5.20 -13.81 -6.16
N ARG A 270 -4.70 -12.74 -5.53
CA ARG A 270 -5.03 -12.38 -4.14
C ARG A 270 -6.45 -11.83 -4.06
N TRP A 271 -7.10 -11.95 -2.90
CA TRP A 271 -8.53 -11.61 -2.78
C TRP A 271 -8.91 -10.18 -3.22
N PRO A 272 -8.08 -9.12 -3.04
CA PRO A 272 -8.43 -7.78 -3.53
C PRO A 272 -8.56 -7.71 -5.05
N ASP A 273 -7.63 -8.32 -5.78
CA ASP A 273 -7.65 -8.38 -7.25
C ASP A 273 -8.85 -9.19 -7.76
N LEU A 274 -9.20 -10.29 -7.07
CA LEU A 274 -10.38 -11.11 -7.40
C LEU A 274 -11.70 -10.38 -7.11
N VAL A 275 -11.78 -9.58 -6.04
CA VAL A 275 -12.94 -8.70 -5.76
C VAL A 275 -13.06 -7.61 -6.81
N LEU A 276 -11.95 -7.02 -7.25
CA LEU A 276 -11.92 -6.07 -8.36
C LEU A 276 -12.46 -6.70 -9.65
N ALA A 277 -12.00 -7.89 -10.02
CA ALA A 277 -12.52 -8.62 -11.19
C ALA A 277 -14.03 -8.86 -11.11
N LYS A 278 -14.52 -9.26 -9.93
CA LYS A 278 -15.94 -9.43 -9.63
C LYS A 278 -16.72 -8.11 -9.73
N MET A 279 -16.17 -7.00 -9.23
CA MET A 279 -16.78 -5.66 -9.31
C MET A 279 -16.99 -5.24 -10.77
N GLN A 280 -15.93 -5.32 -11.59
CA GLN A 280 -15.98 -4.97 -13.01
C GLN A 280 -16.96 -5.87 -13.77
N GLY A 281 -16.93 -7.19 -13.53
CA GLY A 281 -17.86 -8.16 -14.12
C GLY A 281 -19.34 -7.97 -13.72
N ASN A 282 -19.61 -7.23 -12.64
CA ASN A 282 -20.96 -6.86 -12.19
C ASN A 282 -21.31 -5.38 -12.48
N GLY A 283 -20.51 -4.68 -13.29
CA GLY A 283 -20.77 -3.30 -13.70
C GLY A 283 -20.46 -2.24 -12.63
N LEU A 284 -19.78 -2.58 -11.54
CA LEU A 284 -19.24 -1.61 -10.58
C LEU A 284 -17.88 -1.10 -11.05
N THR A 285 -17.90 -0.30 -12.12
CA THR A 285 -16.69 0.19 -12.80
C THR A 285 -16.16 1.52 -12.25
N ASN A 286 -16.91 2.18 -11.36
CA ASN A 286 -16.62 3.51 -10.81
C ASN A 286 -16.05 3.48 -9.38
N ILE A 287 -15.61 2.32 -8.89
CA ILE A 287 -14.96 2.21 -7.59
C ILE A 287 -13.62 1.49 -7.79
N ALA A 288 -12.53 2.21 -7.57
CA ALA A 288 -11.19 1.65 -7.53
C ALA A 288 -10.99 0.87 -6.22
N LEU A 289 -10.13 -0.14 -6.24
CA LEU A 289 -9.72 -0.92 -5.09
C LEU A 289 -8.22 -0.71 -4.87
N CYS A 290 -7.88 -0.06 -3.77
CA CYS A 290 -6.53 0.30 -3.37
C CYS A 290 -6.07 -0.61 -2.23
N ASN A 291 -5.11 -1.47 -2.51
CA ASN A 291 -4.50 -2.32 -1.49
C ASN A 291 -3.44 -1.52 -0.73
N GLN A 292 -3.68 -1.27 0.56
CA GLN A 292 -2.75 -0.62 1.49
C GLN A 292 -2.33 -1.59 2.62
N ALA A 293 -2.28 -2.88 2.30
CA ALA A 293 -1.76 -3.90 3.19
C ALA A 293 -0.24 -4.07 3.05
N ALA A 294 0.37 -4.74 4.04
CA ALA A 294 1.74 -5.22 3.95
C ALA A 294 1.95 -6.51 4.76
N GLY A 295 2.84 -7.36 4.28
CA GLY A 295 3.17 -8.63 4.93
C GLY A 295 3.63 -8.43 6.38
N GLY A 296 3.02 -9.15 7.33
CA GLY A 296 3.41 -9.07 8.75
C GLY A 296 3.12 -7.72 9.45
N ASN A 297 2.34 -6.82 8.84
CA ASN A 297 2.01 -5.53 9.46
C ASN A 297 1.13 -5.72 10.70
N ALA A 298 1.36 -4.90 11.73
CA ALA A 298 0.64 -4.93 12.99
C ALA A 298 -0.06 -3.59 13.23
N VAL A 299 -1.17 -3.60 13.96
CA VAL A 299 -2.00 -2.41 14.17
C VAL A 299 -1.37 -1.49 15.21
N LEU A 300 -0.91 -2.06 16.33
CA LEU A 300 -0.58 -1.33 17.55
C LEU A 300 0.91 -0.97 17.64
N THR A 301 1.80 -1.94 17.44
CA THR A 301 3.25 -1.77 17.56
C THR A 301 3.99 -2.98 16.98
N GLY A 302 5.24 -2.78 16.54
CA GLY A 302 6.03 -3.83 15.91
C GLY A 302 5.45 -4.26 14.56
N GLY A 303 5.50 -5.56 14.27
CA GLY A 303 5.23 -6.08 12.93
C GLY A 303 6.37 -5.77 11.95
N LEU A 304 6.11 -5.96 10.66
CA LEU A 304 6.94 -5.46 9.57
C LEU A 304 6.33 -4.16 9.01
N GLY A 305 7.20 -3.24 8.59
CA GLY A 305 6.81 -1.87 8.23
C GLY A 305 6.30 -1.03 9.42
N PRO A 306 5.83 0.20 9.18
CA PRO A 306 5.21 1.05 10.21
C PRO A 306 3.87 0.46 10.68
N PRO A 307 3.55 0.44 11.99
CA PRO A 307 2.25 -0.01 12.49
C PRO A 307 1.06 0.77 11.90
N LEU A 308 -0.12 0.14 11.80
CA LEU A 308 -1.31 0.79 11.22
C LEU A 308 -1.61 2.14 11.85
N MET A 309 -1.53 2.23 13.18
CA MET A 309 -1.81 3.47 13.93
C MET A 309 -0.86 4.63 13.61
N GLU A 310 0.33 4.37 13.05
CA GLU A 310 1.27 5.39 12.59
C GLU A 310 1.01 5.82 11.13
N ARG A 311 0.39 4.95 10.31
CA ARG A 311 0.26 5.14 8.86
C ARG A 311 -1.16 5.37 8.34
N TYR A 312 -2.23 5.01 9.06
CA TYR A 312 -3.60 5.07 8.51
C TYR A 312 -4.01 6.46 8.01
N GLN A 313 -3.51 7.55 8.61
CA GLN A 313 -3.80 8.90 8.10
C GLN A 313 -3.17 9.15 6.71
N ARG A 314 -2.00 8.56 6.43
CA ARG A 314 -1.33 8.60 5.13
C ARG A 314 -2.04 7.65 4.14
N ASP A 315 -2.26 6.42 4.55
CA ASP A 315 -2.65 5.33 3.64
C ASP A 315 -4.17 5.29 3.38
N LEU A 316 -4.99 5.75 4.32
CA LEU A 316 -6.43 5.92 4.15
C LEU A 316 -6.80 7.39 3.87
N LEU A 317 -6.64 8.29 4.84
CA LEU A 317 -7.28 9.61 4.79
C LEU A 317 -6.71 10.56 3.72
N LYS A 318 -5.47 10.34 3.28
CA LYS A 318 -4.82 11.13 2.22
C LYS A 318 -4.87 10.47 0.83
N THR A 319 -5.45 9.28 0.70
CA THR A 319 -5.58 8.59 -0.60
C THR A 319 -6.58 9.31 -1.51
N ALA A 320 -6.17 9.66 -2.73
CA ALA A 320 -7.01 10.43 -3.64
C ALA A 320 -8.31 9.71 -4.00
N GLY A 321 -9.43 10.45 -3.95
CA GLY A 321 -10.76 9.94 -4.28
C GLY A 321 -11.32 8.89 -3.31
N VAL A 322 -10.68 8.64 -2.16
CA VAL A 322 -11.16 7.68 -1.17
C VAL A 322 -12.57 8.02 -0.67
N LYS A 323 -13.41 6.99 -0.57
CA LYS A 323 -14.79 7.09 -0.06
C LYS A 323 -15.16 5.91 0.85
N TYR A 324 -14.50 4.78 0.67
CA TYR A 324 -14.72 3.57 1.45
C TYR A 324 -13.41 3.14 2.10
N ALA A 325 -13.49 2.74 3.37
CA ALA A 325 -12.40 2.09 4.10
C ALA A 325 -12.83 0.65 4.41
N LEU A 326 -11.92 -0.32 4.28
CA LEU A 326 -12.09 -1.66 4.84
C LEU A 326 -10.91 -1.94 5.78
N ILE A 327 -11.22 -2.24 7.04
CA ILE A 327 -10.24 -2.65 8.04
C ILE A 327 -10.25 -4.19 8.12
N PHE A 328 -9.13 -4.83 7.81
CA PHE A 328 -8.93 -6.26 7.93
C PHE A 328 -7.48 -6.56 8.35
N GLU A 329 -7.23 -6.42 9.65
CA GLU A 329 -5.91 -6.50 10.27
C GLU A 329 -6.00 -7.01 11.72
N GLY A 330 -4.86 -7.18 12.40
CA GLY A 330 -4.76 -7.55 13.81
C GLY A 330 -4.34 -9.00 14.07
N VAL A 331 -4.15 -9.81 13.03
CA VAL A 331 -3.68 -11.20 13.19
C VAL A 331 -2.26 -11.25 13.76
N ASN A 332 -1.39 -10.33 13.34
CA ASN A 332 0.00 -10.27 13.78
C ASN A 332 0.11 -9.79 15.23
N ASP A 333 -0.66 -8.77 15.63
CA ASP A 333 -0.71 -8.28 17.02
C ASP A 333 -1.05 -9.41 18.01
N ILE A 334 -2.03 -10.26 17.66
CA ILE A 334 -2.42 -11.42 18.47
C ILE A 334 -1.36 -12.53 18.38
N GLY A 335 -0.93 -12.86 17.16
CA GLY A 335 -0.10 -14.01 16.83
C GLY A 335 1.35 -13.92 17.31
N VAL A 336 1.94 -12.72 17.39
CA VAL A 336 3.31 -12.54 17.90
C VAL A 336 3.36 -12.23 19.40
N ALA A 337 2.27 -11.74 20.00
CA ALA A 337 2.24 -11.38 21.41
C ALA A 337 2.36 -12.62 22.33
N PRO A 338 2.92 -12.46 23.55
CA PRO A 338 2.91 -13.48 24.60
C PRO A 338 1.53 -14.10 24.82
N THR A 339 1.49 -15.38 25.18
CA THR A 339 0.24 -16.15 25.35
C THR A 339 -0.36 -16.03 26.75
N ASP A 340 0.16 -15.17 27.63
CA ASP A 340 -0.46 -14.97 28.94
C ASP A 340 -1.78 -14.18 28.82
N PRO A 341 -2.82 -14.53 29.61
CA PRO A 341 -4.14 -13.91 29.47
C PRO A 341 -4.17 -12.39 29.63
N ALA A 342 -3.30 -11.81 30.46
CA ALA A 342 -3.30 -10.37 30.72
C ALA A 342 -2.75 -9.58 29.52
N THR A 343 -1.66 -10.05 28.92
CA THR A 343 -1.14 -9.48 27.66
C THR A 343 -2.14 -9.65 26.53
N GLN A 344 -2.75 -10.83 26.40
CA GLN A 344 -3.74 -11.11 25.36
C GLN A 344 -5.01 -10.25 25.49
N GLU A 345 -5.52 -10.05 26.70
CA GLU A 345 -6.62 -9.11 26.98
C GLU A 345 -6.23 -7.66 26.62
N GLN A 346 -5.01 -7.23 26.94
CA GLN A 346 -4.51 -5.90 26.57
C GLN A 346 -4.41 -5.71 25.05
N ILE A 347 -3.90 -6.69 24.31
CA ILE A 347 -3.83 -6.66 22.83
C ILE A 347 -5.24 -6.55 22.23
N GLY A 348 -6.18 -7.40 22.64
CA GLY A 348 -7.54 -7.37 22.09
C GLY A 348 -8.29 -6.06 22.39
N ASN A 349 -8.13 -5.51 23.60
CA ASN A 349 -8.68 -4.19 23.95
C ASN A 349 -7.98 -3.05 23.18
N GLY A 350 -6.66 -3.17 22.93
CA GLY A 350 -5.89 -2.25 22.11
C GLY A 350 -6.41 -2.22 20.67
N LEU A 351 -6.57 -3.39 20.04
CA LEU A 351 -7.12 -3.54 18.69
C LEU A 351 -8.50 -2.90 18.55
N ILE A 352 -9.42 -3.19 19.48
CA ILE A 352 -10.75 -2.59 19.51
C ILE A 352 -10.67 -1.06 19.61
N SER A 353 -9.75 -0.52 20.42
CA SER A 353 -9.56 0.92 20.59
C SER A 353 -8.96 1.59 19.34
N ALA A 354 -8.00 0.94 18.70
CA ALA A 354 -7.40 1.37 17.43
C ALA A 354 -8.45 1.40 16.31
N PHE A 355 -9.23 0.33 16.13
CA PHE A 355 -10.28 0.27 15.12
C PHE A 355 -11.40 1.29 15.35
N LYS A 356 -11.80 1.56 16.60
CA LYS A 356 -12.70 2.68 16.93
C LYS A 356 -12.13 4.04 16.52
N THR A 357 -10.83 4.25 16.75
CA THR A 357 -10.14 5.51 16.39
C THR A 357 -10.11 5.72 14.88
N ILE A 358 -9.62 4.71 14.13
CA ILE A 358 -9.54 4.75 12.66
C ILE A 358 -10.94 4.94 12.05
N ALA A 359 -11.95 4.22 12.56
CA ALA A 359 -13.33 4.35 12.09
C ALA A 359 -13.94 5.73 12.40
N SER A 360 -13.66 6.30 13.58
CA SER A 360 -14.10 7.65 13.96
C SER A 360 -13.51 8.69 13.01
N ASP A 361 -12.21 8.66 12.78
CA ASP A 361 -11.51 9.62 11.91
C ASP A 361 -11.95 9.50 10.44
N ALA A 362 -12.10 8.27 9.96
CA ALA A 362 -12.63 8.00 8.62
C ALA A 362 -14.06 8.55 8.45
N LYS A 363 -14.95 8.38 9.43
CA LYS A 363 -16.32 8.90 9.38
C LYS A 363 -16.35 10.43 9.53
N ALA A 364 -15.44 11.01 10.32
CA ALA A 364 -15.25 12.46 10.39
C ALA A 364 -14.78 13.06 9.04
N ALA A 365 -13.99 12.30 8.26
CA ALA A 365 -13.64 12.61 6.88
C ALA A 365 -14.74 12.28 5.84
N GLY A 366 -15.92 11.81 6.28
CA GLY A 366 -17.05 11.49 5.41
C GLY A 366 -16.99 10.12 4.71
N LEU A 367 -16.06 9.25 5.12
CA LEU A 367 -15.90 7.91 4.56
C LEU A 367 -16.92 6.93 5.13
N LYS A 368 -17.32 5.95 4.32
CA LYS A 368 -18.03 4.75 4.77
C LYS A 368 -17.00 3.72 5.24
N VAL A 369 -17.21 3.15 6.43
CA VAL A 369 -16.23 2.26 7.07
C VAL A 369 -16.76 0.84 7.16
N PHE A 370 -16.01 -0.08 6.58
CA PHE A 370 -16.25 -1.51 6.62
C PHE A 370 -15.18 -2.19 7.49
N ALA A 371 -15.51 -3.35 8.04
CA ALA A 371 -14.56 -4.22 8.72
C ALA A 371 -14.74 -5.68 8.31
N ALA A 372 -13.67 -6.46 8.36
CA ALA A 372 -13.73 -7.91 8.22
C ALA A 372 -13.24 -8.65 9.48
N THR A 373 -13.76 -9.84 9.73
CA THR A 373 -13.31 -10.69 10.85
C THR A 373 -11.92 -11.27 10.59
N ILE A 374 -11.08 -11.26 11.63
CA ILE A 374 -9.74 -11.87 11.63
C ILE A 374 -9.89 -13.37 11.36
N MET A 375 -9.23 -13.86 10.30
CA MET A 375 -9.32 -15.25 9.86
C MET A 375 -8.75 -16.24 10.90
N PRO A 376 -9.14 -17.53 10.83
CA PRO A 376 -8.50 -18.61 11.58
C PRO A 376 -6.97 -18.60 11.43
N PHE A 377 -6.25 -18.96 12.50
CA PHE A 377 -4.78 -19.04 12.51
C PHE A 377 -4.22 -20.22 13.33
N SER A 378 -5.09 -21.11 13.81
CA SER A 378 -4.65 -22.33 14.50
C SER A 378 -4.32 -23.44 13.50
N GLY A 379 -3.39 -24.30 13.88
CA GLY A 379 -2.94 -25.45 13.11
C GLY A 379 -1.76 -26.16 13.79
N GLU A 380 -1.34 -27.30 13.24
CA GLU A 380 -0.18 -28.02 13.76
C GLU A 380 1.11 -27.31 13.35
N GLY A 381 2.04 -27.07 14.29
CA GLY A 381 3.31 -26.39 14.01
C GLY A 381 3.21 -24.88 13.71
N GLN A 382 2.01 -24.32 13.53
CA GLN A 382 1.81 -22.87 13.35
C GLN A 382 2.10 -22.12 14.65
N ALA A 383 3.11 -21.25 14.62
CA ALA A 383 3.60 -20.47 15.77
C ALA A 383 2.57 -19.53 16.40
N TYR A 384 1.51 -19.14 15.68
CA TYR A 384 0.41 -18.32 16.20
C TYR A 384 -0.63 -19.14 16.98
N SER A 385 -0.66 -20.46 16.78
CA SER A 385 -1.65 -21.38 17.38
C SER A 385 -1.49 -21.49 18.90
N ASP A 386 -2.37 -20.81 19.64
CA ASP A 386 -2.52 -20.94 21.11
C ASP A 386 -3.98 -20.69 21.52
N PRO A 387 -4.56 -21.46 22.47
CA PRO A 387 -5.95 -21.28 22.91
C PRO A 387 -6.27 -19.90 23.47
N THR A 388 -5.30 -19.20 24.07
CA THR A 388 -5.45 -17.86 24.64
C THR A 388 -5.48 -16.80 23.53
N ARG A 389 -4.64 -16.96 22.50
CA ARG A 389 -4.68 -16.12 21.30
C ARG A 389 -5.98 -16.29 20.53
N GLU A 390 -6.48 -17.51 20.40
CA GLU A 390 -7.78 -17.77 19.77
C GLU A 390 -8.93 -17.12 20.57
N GLN A 391 -8.88 -17.11 21.90
CA GLN A 391 -9.84 -16.36 22.72
C GLN A 391 -9.79 -14.84 22.42
N THR A 392 -8.60 -14.25 22.25
CA THR A 392 -8.45 -12.86 21.81
C THR A 392 -9.06 -12.62 20.44
N ARG A 393 -8.78 -13.49 19.47
CA ARG A 393 -9.35 -13.41 18.12
C ARG A 393 -10.87 -13.46 18.16
N GLN A 394 -11.45 -14.39 18.92
CA GLN A 394 -12.89 -14.50 19.09
C GLN A 394 -13.49 -13.28 19.80
N MET A 395 -12.80 -12.69 20.77
CA MET A 395 -13.23 -11.46 21.43
C MET A 395 -13.32 -10.29 20.44
N VAL A 396 -12.26 -10.06 19.66
CA VAL A 396 -12.21 -8.99 18.64
C VAL A 396 -13.24 -9.25 17.53
N ASN A 397 -13.33 -10.48 17.02
CA ASN A 397 -14.30 -10.85 16.00
C ASN A 397 -15.75 -10.71 16.46
N LYS A 398 -16.06 -11.07 17.71
CA LYS A 398 -17.39 -10.87 18.29
C LYS A 398 -17.77 -9.39 18.36
N TRP A 399 -16.81 -8.52 18.68
CA TRP A 399 -17.01 -7.07 18.66
C TRP A 399 -17.22 -6.53 17.23
N ILE A 400 -16.40 -6.98 16.27
CA ILE A 400 -16.55 -6.67 14.84
C ILE A 400 -17.94 -7.10 14.34
N LEU A 401 -18.33 -8.36 14.53
CA LEU A 401 -19.65 -8.90 14.14
C LEU A 401 -20.83 -8.21 14.84
N GLY A 402 -20.60 -7.57 15.99
CA GLY A 402 -21.56 -6.69 16.67
C GLY A 402 -21.73 -5.31 16.03
N GLY A 403 -21.12 -5.06 14.87
CA GLY A 403 -21.11 -3.74 14.21
C GLY A 403 -20.11 -2.75 14.82
N GLY A 404 -19.18 -3.23 15.66
CA GLY A 404 -18.16 -2.40 16.30
C GLY A 404 -18.73 -1.24 17.13
N GLU A 405 -19.85 -1.43 17.82
CA GLU A 405 -20.59 -0.36 18.54
C GLU A 405 -21.02 0.82 17.64
N GLY A 406 -21.23 0.58 16.34
CA GLY A 406 -21.57 1.63 15.37
C GLY A 406 -20.35 2.25 14.67
N SER A 407 -19.14 1.73 14.92
CA SER A 407 -17.93 2.08 14.17
C SER A 407 -18.11 1.77 12.68
N PHE A 408 -18.74 0.64 12.34
CA PHE A 408 -18.79 0.13 10.96
C PHE A 408 -20.18 0.29 10.33
N ASP A 409 -20.22 0.78 9.09
CA ASP A 409 -21.41 0.79 8.22
C ASP A 409 -21.75 -0.63 7.73
N THR A 410 -20.76 -1.49 7.52
CA THR A 410 -20.95 -2.91 7.17
C THR A 410 -19.80 -3.78 7.69
N VAL A 411 -20.09 -5.04 7.98
CA VAL A 411 -19.13 -6.04 8.45
C VAL A 411 -19.19 -7.27 7.56
N ILE A 412 -18.04 -7.83 7.21
CA ILE A 412 -17.91 -9.01 6.35
C ILE A 412 -17.25 -10.14 7.15
N ASP A 413 -17.91 -11.30 7.24
CA ASP A 413 -17.42 -12.41 8.06
C ASP A 413 -16.42 -13.31 7.28
N PHE A 414 -15.25 -12.75 6.97
CA PHE A 414 -14.13 -13.46 6.33
C PHE A 414 -13.73 -14.74 7.08
N ALA A 415 -13.73 -14.72 8.40
CA ALA A 415 -13.41 -15.90 9.21
C ALA A 415 -14.33 -17.09 8.90
N SER A 416 -15.66 -16.90 8.91
CA SER A 416 -16.62 -17.98 8.62
C SER A 416 -16.62 -18.47 7.16
N ILE A 417 -16.05 -17.69 6.22
CA ILE A 417 -15.93 -18.09 4.82
C ILE A 417 -14.87 -19.19 4.67
N VAL A 418 -13.68 -18.97 5.25
CA VAL A 418 -12.51 -19.86 5.07
C VAL A 418 -12.31 -20.90 6.18
N ALA A 419 -13.04 -20.80 7.30
CA ALA A 419 -12.92 -21.73 8.42
C ALA A 419 -13.40 -23.16 8.11
N ASP A 420 -12.72 -24.14 8.72
CA ASP A 420 -13.21 -25.53 8.71
C ASP A 420 -14.59 -25.66 9.36
N ALA A 421 -15.39 -26.60 8.86
CA ALA A 421 -16.77 -26.79 9.30
C ALA A 421 -16.90 -27.51 10.65
N SER A 422 -15.86 -28.23 11.07
CA SER A 422 -15.79 -28.98 12.34
C SER A 422 -14.95 -28.26 13.40
N ASP A 423 -13.92 -27.52 13.00
CA ASP A 423 -13.09 -26.68 13.87
C ASP A 423 -12.94 -25.25 13.31
N PRO A 424 -13.68 -24.24 13.81
CA PRO A 424 -13.62 -22.88 13.31
C PRO A 424 -12.36 -22.08 13.76
N THR A 425 -11.41 -22.73 14.44
CA THR A 425 -10.11 -22.16 14.82
C THR A 425 -9.05 -22.32 13.72
N ILE A 426 -9.26 -23.26 12.78
CA ILE A 426 -8.36 -23.58 11.66
C ILE A 426 -8.95 -23.16 10.31
N LEU A 427 -8.10 -22.99 9.29
CA LEU A 427 -8.53 -22.89 7.90
C LEU A 427 -9.07 -24.25 7.40
N ALA A 428 -10.11 -24.25 6.57
CA ALA A 428 -10.53 -25.46 5.87
C ALA A 428 -9.40 -25.93 4.94
N ALA A 429 -9.16 -27.24 4.88
CA ALA A 429 -8.03 -27.81 4.13
C ALA A 429 -8.04 -27.46 2.62
N GLU A 430 -9.20 -27.13 2.03
CA GLU A 430 -9.32 -26.66 0.64
C GLU A 430 -8.84 -25.20 0.45
N TYR A 431 -8.80 -24.40 1.52
CA TYR A 431 -8.43 -22.98 1.49
C TYR A 431 -7.07 -22.68 2.15
N ASP A 432 -6.47 -23.64 2.85
CA ASP A 432 -5.18 -23.47 3.52
C ASP A 432 -4.01 -23.39 2.52
N GLY A 433 -3.11 -22.42 2.70
CA GLY A 433 -1.84 -22.29 1.97
C GLY A 433 -0.77 -23.31 2.40
N GLY A 434 -1.03 -24.10 3.44
CA GLY A 434 -0.11 -25.08 4.02
C GLY A 434 0.68 -24.56 5.21
N ASP A 435 0.42 -23.32 5.66
CA ASP A 435 0.97 -22.76 6.90
C ASP A 435 -0.10 -22.50 7.98
N HIS A 436 -1.36 -22.84 7.73
CA HIS A 436 -2.49 -22.68 8.66
C HIS A 436 -2.81 -21.22 9.06
N LEU A 437 -2.27 -20.23 8.33
CA LEU A 437 -2.50 -18.80 8.57
C LEU A 437 -2.95 -18.08 7.29
N HIS A 438 -2.32 -18.38 6.16
CA HIS A 438 -2.57 -17.71 4.90
C HIS A 438 -3.47 -18.56 3.99
N PRO A 439 -4.55 -17.98 3.42
CA PRO A 439 -5.32 -18.65 2.39
C PRO A 439 -4.50 -18.91 1.13
N ASN A 440 -4.75 -20.05 0.48
CA ASN A 440 -4.37 -20.28 -0.90
C ASN A 440 -5.31 -19.52 -1.88
N VAL A 441 -5.02 -19.61 -3.17
CA VAL A 441 -5.84 -19.00 -4.24
C VAL A 441 -7.32 -19.40 -4.20
N ALA A 442 -7.66 -20.65 -3.85
CA ALA A 442 -9.05 -21.08 -3.72
C ALA A 442 -9.73 -20.42 -2.49
N GLY A 443 -9.00 -20.24 -1.40
CA GLY A 443 -9.45 -19.47 -0.23
C GLY A 443 -9.69 -17.99 -0.56
N TYR A 444 -8.79 -17.38 -1.33
CA TYR A 444 -8.96 -16.02 -1.83
C TYR A 444 -10.14 -15.87 -2.80
N GLN A 445 -10.39 -16.87 -3.66
CA GLN A 445 -11.58 -16.90 -4.51
C GLN A 445 -12.86 -17.03 -3.68
N ALA A 446 -12.89 -17.88 -2.64
CA ALA A 446 -14.04 -18.02 -1.75
C ALA A 446 -14.38 -16.69 -1.02
N VAL A 447 -13.34 -15.95 -0.58
CA VAL A 447 -13.49 -14.60 -0.02
C VAL A 447 -14.05 -13.63 -1.05
N ALA A 448 -13.52 -13.62 -2.27
CA ALA A 448 -13.99 -12.75 -3.34
C ALA A 448 -15.44 -13.06 -3.74
N ASP A 449 -15.81 -14.33 -3.89
CA ASP A 449 -17.16 -14.80 -4.21
C ASP A 449 -18.19 -14.41 -3.12
N ALA A 450 -17.78 -14.44 -1.86
CA ALA A 450 -18.61 -14.02 -0.73
C ALA A 450 -18.66 -12.49 -0.52
N PHE A 451 -17.70 -11.72 -1.05
CA PHE A 451 -17.63 -10.27 -0.86
C PHE A 451 -18.92 -9.55 -1.36
N PRO A 452 -19.67 -8.85 -0.49
CA PRO A 452 -20.94 -8.23 -0.84
C PRO A 452 -20.74 -6.94 -1.66
N LEU A 453 -21.25 -6.90 -2.89
CA LEU A 453 -21.12 -5.75 -3.80
C LEU A 453 -22.20 -4.67 -3.60
N ASP A 454 -23.25 -4.98 -2.84
CA ASP A 454 -24.33 -4.06 -2.50
C ASP A 454 -23.96 -3.05 -1.39
N ILE A 455 -22.85 -3.28 -0.66
CA ILE A 455 -22.31 -2.34 0.34
C ILE A 455 -22.00 -0.96 -0.24
N PHE A 456 -21.65 -0.91 -1.53
CA PHE A 456 -21.37 0.33 -2.26
C PHE A 456 -22.64 1.09 -2.68
N LYS A 457 -23.81 0.44 -2.62
CA LYS A 457 -25.12 1.01 -3.01
C LYS A 457 -25.90 1.57 -1.83
N ALA A 458 -25.49 1.25 -0.60
CA ALA A 458 -26.21 1.60 0.61
C ALA A 458 -26.04 3.08 1.01
N SER A 459 -27.04 3.90 0.68
CA SER A 459 -27.35 5.08 1.48
C SER A 459 -28.01 4.61 2.79
N ASP A 460 -27.21 4.51 3.84
CA ASP A 460 -27.61 4.42 5.26
C ASP A 460 -28.58 3.27 5.64
N ALA A 461 -28.16 2.01 5.44
CA ALA A 461 -28.84 0.84 5.99
C ALA A 461 -27.88 -0.23 6.54
N THR A 462 -28.29 -0.88 7.62
CA THR A 462 -27.44 -1.69 8.53
C THR A 462 -27.38 -3.18 8.19
N VAL A 463 -26.19 -3.77 8.43
CA VAL A 463 -25.90 -5.23 8.52
C VAL A 463 -26.26 -6.06 7.28
N ALA A 464 -25.22 -6.52 6.57
CA ALA A 464 -25.35 -7.46 5.46
C ALA A 464 -26.07 -8.78 5.87
N PRO A 465 -26.87 -9.38 4.98
CA PRO A 465 -27.60 -10.61 5.29
C PRO A 465 -26.64 -11.77 5.60
N LYS A 466 -26.91 -12.52 6.68
CA LYS A 466 -26.14 -13.73 7.03
C LYS A 466 -26.05 -14.67 5.84
N TYR A 467 -24.83 -14.91 5.36
CA TYR A 467 -24.57 -15.80 4.23
C TYR A 467 -24.91 -17.24 4.62
N ARG A 468 -26.09 -17.74 4.22
CA ARG A 468 -26.39 -19.17 4.31
C ARG A 468 -25.59 -19.88 3.22
N ARG A 469 -24.58 -20.69 3.60
CA ARG A 469 -23.87 -21.61 2.70
C ARG A 469 -24.89 -22.31 1.79
N LYS A 470 -24.89 -21.97 0.48
CA LYS A 470 -25.58 -22.79 -0.52
C LYS A 470 -24.86 -24.13 -0.51
N LYS A 471 -25.56 -25.22 -0.24
CA LYS A 471 -25.03 -26.57 -0.49
C LYS A 471 -24.68 -26.63 -1.98
N ILE A 472 -23.38 -26.71 -2.30
CA ILE A 472 -22.92 -27.04 -3.63
C ILE A 472 -23.45 -28.45 -3.93
N ARG A 473 -24.45 -28.55 -4.81
CA ARG A 473 -24.85 -29.84 -5.36
C ARG A 473 -23.77 -30.22 -6.36
N GLY A 474 -22.95 -31.21 -5.99
CA GLY A 474 -21.90 -31.72 -6.86
C GLY A 474 -22.47 -32.13 -8.23
N PHE A 475 -21.88 -31.60 -9.29
CA PHE A 475 -22.07 -32.14 -10.64
C PHE A 475 -21.26 -33.43 -10.74
N LEU A 476 -21.95 -34.57 -10.73
CA LEU A 476 -21.40 -35.85 -11.19
C LEU A 476 -22.22 -36.30 -12.40
N PRO A 477 -21.67 -36.25 -13.63
CA PRO A 477 -22.19 -37.01 -14.74
C PRO A 477 -21.70 -38.45 -14.59
N SER A 478 -22.59 -39.36 -14.21
CA SER A 478 -22.36 -40.81 -14.37
C SER A 478 -23.33 -41.33 -15.41
N GLU A 479 -22.81 -41.68 -16.58
CA GLU A 479 -23.59 -42.28 -17.65
C GLU A 479 -24.02 -43.70 -17.27
N GLU A 480 -25.23 -44.10 -17.70
CA GLU A 480 -25.70 -45.47 -17.57
C GLU A 480 -24.90 -46.42 -18.48
N ILE A 481 -23.94 -47.17 -17.91
CA ILE A 481 -23.49 -48.40 -18.56
C ILE A 481 -24.50 -49.51 -18.25
N LYS A 482 -25.41 -49.75 -19.20
CA LYS A 482 -26.30 -50.91 -19.19
C LYS A 482 -25.49 -52.19 -19.40
N MET A 483 -25.64 -53.14 -18.48
CA MET A 483 -25.42 -54.56 -18.77
C MET A 483 -26.74 -55.31 -18.64
N THR A 484 -27.00 -56.18 -19.62
CA THR A 484 -28.14 -57.09 -19.68
C THR A 484 -27.75 -58.32 -20.51
N PRO A 485 -28.27 -59.52 -20.19
CA PRO A 485 -28.61 -60.06 -18.88
C PRO A 485 -27.48 -60.92 -18.29
#